data_AF-A0A7Y1YBD0-F1
#
_entry.id   AF-A0A7Y1YBD0-F1
#
_cell.length_a   1.000
_cell.length_b   1.000
_cell.length_c   1.000
_cell.angle_alpha   90.00
_cell.angle_beta   90.00
_cell.angle_gamma   90.00
#
_symmetry.space_group_name_H-M   'P 1'
#
loop_
_entity.id
_entity.type
_entity.pdbx_description
1 polymer ?
#
loop_
_entity_poly.entity_id
_entity_poly.type
_entity_poly.pdbx_seq_one_letter_code
_entity_poly.pdbx_strand_id
1 'polypeptide(L)'
;VSGGSGSIRLPNDYVHAQVELGYAQTSHATQGRTVDRSILYLDGPTDARGIYVPMTRGRNSNDAYIATDPTHDALDIFSESISRNWIDQPALARQTELTDAARDQRPGTLGRSELCPLIDRRHILETDLAENAAALDTLPQRISGLSGGLEDTQRKLGALTDRVATAEETLARHDRPLRRRGHETEISNAHRVVTESPEQRQQLTTTIDALERDLGVAKKALRFETDFARSRPSLETELGDVTTRLDEDSSVRSRSIRRQPPERIVETLGPRPAGGNASRVWDQTAGQLDQHQTAYNLDTGIHSPANTRLLGPGYTNSVQRTTDSQHALHHAIQHQQQELARHPSGQSLGISR
;
A
#
# COMPACT_ATOMS: atom_id res chain seq x y z
N VAL A 1 8.37 54.42 4.67
CA VAL A 1 7.55 53.20 4.76
C VAL A 1 6.12 53.62 4.99
N SER A 2 5.16 53.08 4.24
CA SER A 2 3.75 53.45 4.30
C SER A 2 2.91 52.21 4.62
N GLY A 3 2.00 52.31 5.58
CA GLY A 3 1.07 51.24 5.97
C GLY A 3 -0.38 51.76 6.02
N GLY A 4 -1.32 50.88 6.37
CA GLY A 4 -2.76 51.20 6.36
C GLY A 4 -3.19 52.34 7.29
N SER A 5 -2.34 52.77 8.23
CA SER A 5 -2.60 53.86 9.19
C SER A 5 -1.74 55.12 8.98
N GLY A 6 -0.91 55.18 7.94
CA GLY A 6 -0.11 56.37 7.63
C GLY A 6 1.27 56.07 7.03
N SER A 7 2.11 57.11 6.92
CA SER A 7 3.46 57.00 6.39
C SER A 7 4.50 57.58 7.35
N ILE A 8 5.63 56.88 7.49
CA ILE A 8 6.78 57.32 8.29
C ILE A 8 8.05 57.32 7.44
N ARG A 9 8.90 58.32 7.67
CA ARG A 9 10.20 58.45 7.00
C ARG A 9 11.30 57.98 7.95
N LEU A 10 12.03 56.95 7.54
CA LEU A 10 13.13 56.39 8.32
C LEU A 10 14.47 56.96 7.82
N PRO A 11 15.41 57.31 8.71
CA PRO A 11 16.77 57.71 8.34
C PRO A 11 17.49 56.62 7.55
N ASN A 12 18.35 57.01 6.61
CA ASN A 12 19.06 56.07 5.73
C ASN A 12 19.89 55.07 6.54
N ASP A 13 20.68 55.57 7.49
CA ASP A 13 21.57 54.75 8.32
C ASP A 13 20.80 53.69 9.14
N TYR A 14 19.58 54.03 9.58
CA TYR A 14 18.71 53.09 10.30
C TYR A 14 18.23 51.96 9.38
N VAL A 15 17.82 52.29 8.16
CA VAL A 15 17.40 51.29 7.17
C VAL A 15 18.57 50.37 6.80
N HIS A 16 19.77 50.93 6.67
CA HIS A 16 20.95 50.16 6.30
C HIS A 16 21.45 49.22 7.42
N ALA A 17 21.25 49.58 8.69
CA ALA A 17 21.77 48.84 9.83
C ALA A 17 20.74 47.92 10.52
N GLN A 18 19.44 48.20 10.40
CA GLN A 18 18.39 47.58 11.24
C GLN A 18 17.22 46.98 10.45
N VAL A 19 17.30 46.93 9.12
CA VAL A 19 16.27 46.31 8.28
C VAL A 19 16.88 45.18 7.47
N GLU A 20 16.22 44.02 7.51
CA GLU A 20 16.58 42.86 6.70
C GLU A 20 15.60 42.67 5.55
N LEU A 21 16.08 42.06 4.47
CA LEU A 21 15.27 41.68 3.33
C LEU A 21 14.33 40.53 3.70
N GLY A 22 13.06 40.84 3.99
CA GLY A 22 12.05 39.86 4.41
C GLY A 22 11.46 38.97 3.31
N TYR A 23 12.16 38.74 2.18
CA TYR A 23 11.62 37.90 1.09
C TYR A 23 11.73 36.40 1.38
N ALA A 24 12.62 36.00 2.28
CA ALA A 24 12.76 34.63 2.75
C ALA A 24 13.09 34.66 4.25
N GLN A 25 12.31 33.96 5.07
CA GLN A 25 12.47 33.96 6.51
C GLN A 25 12.36 32.52 7.02
N THR A 26 13.22 32.12 7.96
CA THR A 26 13.18 30.77 8.52
C THR A 26 11.92 30.59 9.37
N SER A 27 11.35 29.38 9.38
CA SER A 27 10.04 29.02 9.96
C SER A 27 9.86 29.45 11.43
N HIS A 28 10.96 29.63 12.17
CA HIS A 28 10.97 30.06 13.56
C HIS A 28 10.62 31.54 13.78
N ALA A 29 10.64 32.38 12.74
CA ALA A 29 10.51 33.83 12.89
C ALA A 29 9.15 34.42 12.44
N THR A 30 8.20 33.57 12.02
CA THR A 30 6.89 33.96 11.46
C THR A 30 5.68 33.46 12.26
N GLN A 31 5.89 32.92 13.47
CA GLN A 31 4.79 32.39 14.28
C GLN A 31 3.76 33.49 14.58
N GLY A 32 2.58 33.40 13.96
CA GLY A 32 1.44 34.30 14.19
C GLY A 32 1.05 35.25 13.05
N ARG A 33 1.69 35.18 11.87
CA ARG A 33 1.28 36.00 10.70
C ARG A 33 0.62 35.18 9.60
N THR A 34 -0.50 35.65 9.07
CA THR A 34 -1.11 35.15 7.83
C THR A 34 -0.54 35.93 6.65
N VAL A 35 -0.08 35.23 5.61
CA VAL A 35 0.47 35.82 4.39
C VAL A 35 -0.42 35.49 3.20
N ASP A 36 -0.36 36.26 2.11
CA ASP A 36 -1.19 35.98 0.93
C ASP A 36 -0.78 34.69 0.21
N ARG A 37 0.53 34.40 0.17
CA ARG A 37 1.13 33.18 -0.39
C ARG A 37 2.25 32.70 0.50
N SER A 38 2.29 31.39 0.76
CA SER A 38 3.37 30.74 1.50
C SER A 38 4.20 29.88 0.55
N ILE A 39 5.53 29.99 0.63
CA ILE A 39 6.46 29.19 -0.16
C ILE A 39 7.39 28.48 0.82
N LEU A 40 7.37 27.15 0.77
CA LEU A 40 8.30 26.27 1.46
C LEU A 40 9.36 25.81 0.47
N TYR A 41 10.62 25.88 0.88
CA TYR A 41 11.73 25.24 0.17
C TYR A 41 12.31 24.15 1.07
N LEU A 42 12.35 22.91 0.60
CA LEU A 42 12.86 21.73 1.30
C LEU A 42 14.14 21.25 0.61
N ASP A 43 15.29 21.43 1.26
CA ASP A 43 16.61 21.04 0.77
C ASP A 43 17.42 20.20 1.77
N GLY A 44 16.81 19.77 2.86
CA GLY A 44 17.47 19.07 3.94
C GLY A 44 16.52 18.53 5.01
N PRO A 45 17.04 17.99 6.12
CA PRO A 45 16.24 17.30 7.11
C PRO A 45 15.27 18.24 7.83
N THR A 46 13.97 18.01 7.61
CA THR A 46 12.85 18.74 8.23
C THR A 46 11.89 17.73 8.89
N ASP A 47 11.06 18.21 9.84
CA ASP A 47 10.04 17.42 10.55
C ASP A 47 8.61 17.83 10.13
N ALA A 48 7.61 17.08 10.60
CA ALA A 48 6.20 17.35 10.29
C ALA A 48 5.77 18.80 10.60
N ARG A 49 6.36 19.45 11.62
CA ARG A 49 6.04 20.83 12.01
C ARG A 49 6.65 21.85 11.08
N GLY A 50 7.89 21.62 10.66
CA GLY A 50 8.60 22.44 9.67
C GLY A 50 7.91 22.46 8.31
N ILE A 51 7.13 21.43 7.98
CA ILE A 51 6.26 21.40 6.79
C ILE A 51 4.88 21.97 7.08
N TYR A 52 4.22 21.50 8.14
CA TYR A 52 2.83 21.86 8.45
C TYR A 52 2.64 23.37 8.61
N VAL A 53 3.56 24.04 9.30
CA VAL A 53 3.46 25.48 9.55
C VAL A 53 3.46 26.27 8.24
N PRO A 54 4.48 26.23 7.37
CA PRO A 54 4.44 26.97 6.11
C PRO A 54 3.32 26.51 5.19
N MET A 55 2.91 25.24 5.22
CA MET A 55 1.78 24.73 4.41
C MET A 55 0.40 25.19 4.88
N THR A 56 0.30 25.96 5.97
CA THR A 56 -0.97 26.47 6.50
C THR A 56 -1.02 28.00 6.67
N ARG A 57 0.02 28.74 6.22
CA ARG A 57 0.12 30.20 6.43
C ARG A 57 -0.43 31.06 5.29
N GLY A 58 -0.45 30.53 4.08
CA GLY A 58 -0.92 31.21 2.88
C GLY A 58 -2.44 31.23 2.82
N ARG A 59 -3.03 32.41 2.60
CA ARG A 59 -4.47 32.57 2.40
C ARG A 59 -4.92 32.06 1.03
N ASN A 60 -4.13 32.34 -0.01
CA ASN A 60 -4.50 32.03 -1.39
C ASN A 60 -3.79 30.77 -1.93
N SER A 61 -2.55 30.51 -1.50
CA SER A 61 -1.77 29.35 -1.93
C SER A 61 -0.64 29.01 -0.95
N ASN A 62 -0.30 27.72 -0.90
CA ASN A 62 0.82 27.17 -0.17
C ASN A 62 1.59 26.25 -1.13
N ASP A 63 2.80 26.63 -1.52
CA ASP A 63 3.61 25.88 -2.49
C ASP A 63 4.88 25.33 -1.82
N ALA A 64 5.20 24.06 -2.08
CA ALA A 64 6.44 23.43 -1.63
C ALA A 64 7.35 23.13 -2.82
N TYR A 65 8.59 23.63 -2.76
CA TYR A 65 9.66 23.34 -3.69
C TYR A 65 10.64 22.40 -3.00
N ILE A 66 10.80 21.20 -3.55
CA ILE A 66 11.58 20.13 -2.94
C ILE A 66 12.81 19.88 -3.81
N ALA A 67 13.99 20.01 -3.22
CA ALA A 67 15.24 19.66 -3.88
C ALA A 67 15.37 18.13 -3.90
N THR A 68 15.25 17.54 -5.07
CA THR A 68 15.38 16.09 -5.29
C THR A 68 16.84 15.71 -5.53
N ASP A 69 17.19 14.46 -5.21
CA ASP A 69 18.48 13.86 -5.57
C ASP A 69 18.26 12.67 -6.54
N PRO A 70 19.31 12.07 -7.12
CA PRO A 70 19.15 10.95 -8.07
C PRO A 70 18.50 9.68 -7.48
N THR A 71 18.39 9.59 -6.16
CA THR A 71 17.91 8.44 -5.40
C THR A 71 16.54 8.64 -4.76
N HIS A 72 16.07 9.87 -4.60
CA HIS A 72 14.78 10.19 -3.97
C HIS A 72 14.02 11.25 -4.78
N ASP A 73 12.76 10.94 -5.08
CA ASP A 73 11.87 11.92 -5.70
C ASP A 73 11.27 12.88 -4.66
N ALA A 74 10.51 13.87 -5.13
CA ALA A 74 9.93 14.89 -4.25
C ALA A 74 8.92 14.28 -3.25
N LEU A 75 8.21 13.20 -3.62
CA LEU A 75 7.24 12.55 -2.75
C LEU A 75 7.94 11.70 -1.69
N ASP A 76 9.04 11.04 -2.02
CA ASP A 76 9.87 10.30 -1.07
C ASP A 76 10.39 11.24 0.03
N ILE A 77 11.00 12.35 -0.37
CA ILE A 77 11.56 13.36 0.54
C ILE A 77 10.46 13.99 1.40
N PHE A 78 9.30 14.27 0.81
CA PHE A 78 8.16 14.82 1.53
C PHE A 78 7.56 13.83 2.54
N SER A 79 7.39 12.58 2.13
CA SER A 79 6.84 11.51 2.97
C SER A 79 7.76 11.19 4.13
N GLU A 80 9.06 11.13 3.87
CA GLU A 80 10.08 10.96 4.92
C GLU A 80 10.04 12.13 5.90
N SER A 81 9.99 13.36 5.41
CA SER A 81 9.99 14.57 6.24
C SER A 81 8.74 14.71 7.11
N ILE A 82 7.56 14.31 6.61
CA ILE A 82 6.33 14.27 7.42
C ILE A 82 6.36 13.14 8.46
N SER A 83 7.03 12.03 8.15
CA SER A 83 7.15 10.90 9.08
C SER A 83 8.18 11.14 10.19
N ARG A 84 9.09 12.12 10.01
CA ARG A 84 10.04 12.53 11.03
C ARG A 84 9.33 13.33 12.13
N ASN A 85 9.24 12.74 13.32
CA ASN A 85 8.60 13.32 14.50
C ASN A 85 9.63 13.66 15.61
N TRP A 86 10.74 14.31 15.23
CA TRP A 86 11.98 14.43 16.03
C TRP A 86 11.83 15.18 17.36
N ILE A 87 10.82 16.04 17.55
CA ILE A 87 10.84 17.00 18.69
C ILE A 87 10.05 16.55 19.95
N ASP A 88 9.24 15.49 19.90
CA ASP A 88 8.35 15.16 21.03
C ASP A 88 8.69 13.88 21.81
N GLN A 89 9.73 13.14 21.44
CA GLN A 89 10.21 12.07 22.32
C GLN A 89 11.44 12.57 23.09
N PRO A 90 11.32 12.84 24.41
CA PRO A 90 12.50 13.06 25.22
C PRO A 90 13.45 11.89 25.03
N ALA A 91 14.74 12.15 24.78
CA ALA A 91 15.75 11.10 24.70
C ALA A 91 15.70 10.16 25.91
N LEU A 92 15.27 10.68 27.08
CA LEU A 92 14.96 9.90 28.26
C LEU A 92 13.83 8.88 28.03
N ALA A 93 12.70 9.25 27.43
CA ALA A 93 11.59 8.32 27.16
C ALA A 93 12.01 7.21 26.18
N ARG A 94 12.78 7.56 25.16
CA ARG A 94 13.40 6.59 24.22
C ARG A 94 14.36 5.66 24.96
N GLN A 95 15.17 6.21 25.87
CA GLN A 95 16.12 5.45 26.66
C GLN A 95 15.41 4.54 27.66
N THR A 96 14.33 4.99 28.31
CA THR A 96 13.51 4.16 29.22
C THR A 96 12.79 3.05 28.45
N GLU A 97 12.22 3.32 27.27
CA GLU A 97 11.66 2.28 26.39
C GLU A 97 12.71 1.25 25.97
N LEU A 98 13.91 1.69 25.56
CA LEU A 98 15.00 0.79 25.19
C LEU A 98 15.55 0.01 26.39
N THR A 99 15.55 0.60 27.58
CA THR A 99 16.04 -0.03 28.82
C THR A 99 15.02 -1.01 29.39
N ASP A 100 13.73 -0.71 29.34
CA ASP A 100 12.66 -1.61 29.75
C ASP A 100 12.48 -2.75 28.74
N ALA A 101 12.60 -2.47 27.44
CA ALA A 101 12.66 -3.51 26.40
C ALA A 101 13.87 -4.43 26.56
N ALA A 102 15.02 -3.93 27.04
CA ALA A 102 16.22 -4.73 27.29
C ALA A 102 16.14 -5.59 28.56
N ARG A 103 15.27 -5.24 29.53
CA ARG A 103 15.08 -6.01 30.77
C ARG A 103 14.27 -7.29 30.57
N ASP A 104 13.38 -7.32 29.59
CA ASP A 104 12.55 -8.49 29.26
C ASP A 104 13.10 -9.35 28.09
N GLN A 105 14.22 -8.94 27.49
CA GLN A 105 14.84 -9.67 26.38
C GLN A 105 15.52 -10.96 26.87
N ARG A 106 15.05 -12.10 26.39
CA ARG A 106 15.74 -13.37 26.54
C ARG A 106 17.03 -13.34 25.71
N PRO A 107 18.16 -13.91 26.19
CA PRO A 107 19.40 -13.94 25.43
C PRO A 107 19.18 -14.55 24.04
N GLY A 108 19.45 -13.78 22.98
CA GLY A 108 19.33 -14.22 21.58
C GLY A 108 17.96 -14.05 20.92
N THR A 109 16.99 -13.39 21.57
CA THR A 109 15.70 -13.03 20.93
C THR A 109 15.67 -11.56 20.53
N LEU A 110 14.98 -11.25 19.44
CA LEU A 110 14.74 -9.88 18.96
C LEU A 110 13.78 -9.13 19.87
N GLY A 111 14.08 -7.87 20.16
CA GLY A 111 13.19 -6.99 20.92
C GLY A 111 12.01 -6.49 20.09
N ARG A 112 11.00 -5.90 20.75
CA ARG A 112 9.84 -5.27 20.08
C ARG A 112 10.25 -4.27 19.00
N SER A 113 11.25 -3.44 19.30
CA SER A 113 11.77 -2.41 18.39
C SER A 113 12.35 -2.96 17.10
N GLU A 114 12.73 -4.24 17.07
CA GLU A 114 13.24 -4.92 15.87
C GLU A 114 12.16 -5.78 15.22
N LEU A 115 11.33 -6.45 16.02
CA LEU A 115 10.28 -7.34 15.52
C LEU A 115 9.21 -6.60 14.71
N CYS A 116 8.69 -5.47 15.20
CA CYS A 116 7.65 -4.72 14.48
C CYS A 116 8.13 -4.30 13.09
N PRO A 117 9.28 -3.62 12.93
CA PRO A 117 9.79 -3.28 11.60
C PRO A 117 10.02 -4.47 10.68
N LEU A 118 10.51 -5.60 11.19
CA LEU A 118 10.73 -6.80 10.37
C LEU A 118 9.41 -7.44 9.92
N ILE A 119 8.41 -7.52 10.81
CA ILE A 119 7.10 -8.07 10.48
C ILE A 119 6.38 -7.15 9.47
N ASP A 120 6.45 -5.84 9.66
CA ASP A 120 5.90 -4.86 8.73
C ASP A 120 6.60 -4.93 7.38
N ARG A 121 7.94 -4.99 7.37
CA ARG A 121 8.72 -5.06 6.13
C ARG A 121 8.44 -6.34 5.36
N ARG A 122 8.35 -7.50 6.04
CA ARG A 122 7.95 -8.76 5.41
C ARG A 122 6.58 -8.61 4.75
N HIS A 123 5.61 -8.04 5.44
CA HIS A 123 4.26 -7.89 4.92
C HIS A 123 4.19 -6.96 3.71
N ILE A 124 4.92 -5.84 3.73
CA ILE A 124 5.01 -4.92 2.59
C ILE A 124 5.62 -5.64 1.38
N LEU A 125 6.77 -6.30 1.56
CA LEU A 125 7.43 -7.03 0.46
C LEU A 125 6.55 -8.14 -0.10
N GLU A 126 5.88 -8.93 0.75
CA GLU A 126 4.95 -9.98 0.31
C GLU A 126 3.78 -9.40 -0.49
N THR A 127 3.21 -8.28 -0.03
CA THR A 127 2.10 -7.61 -0.71
C THR A 127 2.54 -7.04 -2.07
N ASP A 128 3.61 -6.25 -2.10
CA ASP A 128 4.10 -5.61 -3.32
C ASP A 128 4.47 -6.65 -4.39
N LEU A 129 5.16 -7.73 -4.00
CA LEU A 129 5.55 -8.80 -4.92
C LEU A 129 4.35 -9.58 -5.48
N ALA A 130 3.31 -9.78 -4.66
CA ALA A 130 2.08 -10.44 -5.06
C ALA A 130 1.21 -9.56 -5.97
N GLU A 131 1.04 -8.28 -5.62
CA GLU A 131 0.30 -7.31 -6.42
C GLU A 131 0.95 -7.12 -7.80
N ASN A 132 2.28 -6.96 -7.84
CA ASN A 132 3.02 -6.88 -9.08
C ASN A 132 2.85 -8.14 -9.95
N ALA A 133 2.93 -9.34 -9.35
CA ALA A 133 2.73 -10.59 -10.08
C ALA A 133 1.32 -10.69 -10.68
N ALA A 134 0.29 -10.34 -9.89
CA ALA A 134 -1.09 -10.33 -10.36
C ALA A 134 -1.32 -9.28 -11.46
N ALA A 135 -0.69 -8.11 -11.36
CA ALA A 135 -0.80 -7.06 -12.36
C ALA A 135 -0.15 -7.48 -13.69
N LEU A 136 1.03 -8.11 -13.65
CA LEU A 136 1.72 -8.62 -14.85
C LEU A 136 0.95 -9.75 -15.55
N ASP A 137 0.18 -10.55 -14.82
CA ASP A 137 -0.69 -11.58 -15.40
C ASP A 137 -1.96 -10.98 -16.05
N THR A 138 -2.59 -10.03 -15.38
CA THR A 138 -3.92 -9.52 -15.76
C THR A 138 -3.89 -8.38 -16.79
N LEU A 139 -2.91 -7.46 -16.70
CA LEU A 139 -2.85 -6.27 -17.55
C LEU A 139 -2.68 -6.59 -19.04
N PRO A 140 -1.83 -7.55 -19.47
CA PRO A 140 -1.71 -7.91 -20.88
C PRO A 140 -3.03 -8.42 -21.47
N GLN A 141 -3.76 -9.26 -20.73
CA GLN A 141 -5.07 -9.77 -21.15
C GLN A 141 -6.09 -8.63 -21.29
N ARG A 142 -6.10 -7.71 -20.32
CA ARG A 142 -6.96 -6.52 -20.36
C ARG A 142 -6.63 -5.62 -21.55
N ILE A 143 -5.35 -5.37 -21.83
CA ILE A 143 -4.89 -4.57 -22.98
C ILE A 143 -5.32 -5.23 -24.30
N SER A 144 -5.19 -6.56 -24.41
CA SER A 144 -5.64 -7.30 -25.58
C SER A 144 -7.16 -7.17 -25.78
N GLY A 145 -7.95 -7.32 -24.71
CA GLY A 145 -9.40 -7.16 -24.75
C GLY A 145 -9.83 -5.76 -25.16
N LEU A 146 -9.22 -4.72 -24.58
CA LEU A 146 -9.47 -3.32 -24.93
C LEU A 146 -9.09 -3.01 -26.38
N SER A 147 -7.94 -3.50 -26.85
CA SER A 147 -7.48 -3.31 -28.23
C SER A 147 -8.42 -3.98 -29.23
N GLY A 148 -8.85 -5.22 -28.96
CA GLY A 148 -9.82 -5.92 -29.80
C GLY A 148 -11.19 -5.24 -29.82
N GLY A 149 -11.67 -4.74 -28.67
CA GLY A 149 -12.91 -3.96 -28.60
C GLY A 149 -12.82 -2.63 -29.39
N LEU A 150 -11.66 -1.97 -29.35
CA LEU A 150 -11.41 -0.73 -30.09
C LEU A 150 -11.44 -0.98 -31.60
N GLU A 151 -10.71 -1.99 -32.08
CA GLU A 151 -10.69 -2.38 -33.48
C GLU A 151 -12.08 -2.75 -33.99
N ASP A 152 -12.86 -3.51 -33.21
CA ASP A 152 -14.23 -3.88 -33.59
C ASP A 152 -15.16 -2.66 -33.67
N THR A 153 -15.05 -1.73 -32.71
CA THR A 153 -15.88 -0.52 -32.69
C THR A 153 -15.51 0.43 -33.84
N GLN A 154 -14.22 0.57 -34.15
CA GLN A 154 -13.74 1.31 -35.32
C GLN A 154 -14.25 0.68 -36.63
N ARG A 155 -14.25 -0.66 -36.74
CA ARG A 155 -14.80 -1.37 -37.91
C ARG A 155 -16.30 -1.11 -38.07
N LYS A 156 -17.07 -1.12 -36.98
CA LYS A 156 -18.50 -0.77 -36.98
C LYS A 156 -18.74 0.66 -37.43
N LEU A 157 -17.93 1.61 -36.96
CA LEU A 157 -18.02 3.02 -37.37
C LEU A 157 -17.71 3.19 -38.86
N GLY A 158 -16.68 2.50 -39.37
CA GLY A 158 -16.37 2.46 -40.80
C GLY A 158 -17.55 1.93 -41.63
N ALA A 159 -18.09 0.77 -41.25
CA ALA A 159 -19.23 0.16 -41.94
C ALA A 159 -20.50 1.05 -41.90
N LEU A 160 -20.75 1.75 -40.79
CA LEU A 160 -21.84 2.73 -40.71
C LEU A 160 -21.60 3.91 -41.66
N THR A 161 -20.37 4.40 -41.74
CA THR A 161 -19.98 5.50 -42.63
C THR A 161 -20.21 5.12 -44.10
N ASP A 162 -19.79 3.92 -44.51
CA ASP A 162 -20.00 3.42 -45.88
C ASP A 162 -21.49 3.24 -46.21
N ARG A 163 -22.28 2.77 -45.24
CA ARG A 163 -23.74 2.64 -45.39
C ARG A 163 -24.43 3.98 -45.56
N VAL A 164 -24.01 5.00 -44.82
CA VAL A 164 -24.53 6.37 -44.95
C VAL A 164 -24.18 6.94 -46.32
N ALA A 165 -22.93 6.80 -46.78
CA ALA A 165 -22.52 7.26 -48.10
C ALA A 165 -23.35 6.60 -49.23
N THR A 166 -23.58 5.29 -49.13
CA THR A 166 -24.41 4.54 -50.09
C THR A 166 -25.87 5.02 -50.07
N ALA A 167 -26.42 5.32 -48.90
CA ALA A 167 -27.77 5.85 -48.76
C ALA A 167 -27.89 7.25 -49.37
N GLU A 168 -26.94 8.14 -49.10
CA GLU A 168 -26.88 9.49 -49.69
C GLU A 168 -26.79 9.45 -51.22
N GLU A 169 -25.97 8.55 -51.79
CA GLU A 169 -25.90 8.36 -53.24
C GLU A 169 -27.23 7.87 -53.82
N THR A 170 -27.90 6.94 -53.14
CA THR A 170 -29.22 6.42 -53.54
C THR A 170 -30.26 7.55 -53.58
N LEU A 171 -30.29 8.40 -52.55
CA LEU A 171 -31.16 9.57 -52.50
C LEU A 171 -30.83 10.55 -53.63
N ALA A 172 -29.55 10.88 -53.85
CA ALA A 172 -29.13 11.79 -54.90
C ALA A 172 -29.51 11.31 -56.31
N ARG A 173 -29.53 9.99 -56.53
CA ARG A 173 -29.87 9.34 -57.80
C ARG A 173 -31.37 9.22 -58.02
N HIS A 174 -32.13 8.73 -57.02
CA HIS A 174 -33.52 8.32 -57.20
C HIS A 174 -34.55 9.32 -56.67
N ASP A 175 -34.19 10.19 -55.71
CA ASP A 175 -35.11 11.12 -55.05
C ASP A 175 -35.36 12.40 -55.89
N ARG A 176 -35.80 12.25 -57.15
CA ARG A 176 -36.11 13.36 -58.09
C ARG A 176 -37.53 13.25 -58.67
N PRO A 177 -38.21 14.37 -58.99
CA PRO A 177 -39.65 14.37 -59.36
C PRO A 177 -40.11 13.39 -60.44
N LEU A 178 -39.22 12.98 -61.37
CA LEU A 178 -39.53 12.03 -62.45
C LEU A 178 -38.81 10.66 -62.32
N ARG A 179 -37.98 10.47 -61.28
CA ARG A 179 -37.18 9.24 -61.04
C ARG A 179 -37.59 8.44 -59.80
N ARG A 180 -38.49 9.00 -58.98
CA ARG A 180 -39.00 8.35 -57.75
C ARG A 180 -39.82 7.09 -58.00
N ARG A 181 -40.56 7.05 -59.11
CA ARG A 181 -41.51 5.96 -59.42
C ARG A 181 -40.77 4.64 -59.63
N GLY A 182 -41.04 3.64 -58.79
CA GLY A 182 -40.39 2.32 -58.81
C GLY A 182 -39.20 2.17 -57.86
N HIS A 183 -38.82 3.22 -57.13
CA HIS A 183 -37.69 3.24 -56.18
C HIS A 183 -38.12 3.70 -54.77
N GLU A 184 -39.42 3.69 -54.46
CA GLU A 184 -39.97 4.24 -53.22
C GLU A 184 -39.42 3.53 -51.96
N THR A 185 -39.19 2.22 -52.03
CA THR A 185 -38.64 1.42 -50.92
C THR A 185 -37.17 1.73 -50.68
N GLU A 186 -36.37 1.87 -51.74
CA GLU A 186 -34.95 2.22 -51.68
C GLU A 186 -34.75 3.62 -51.09
N ILE A 187 -35.56 4.59 -51.53
CA ILE A 187 -35.58 5.96 -51.02
C ILE A 187 -35.97 5.99 -49.53
N SER A 188 -37.02 5.27 -49.15
CA SER A 188 -37.47 5.20 -47.75
C SER A 188 -36.39 4.60 -46.83
N ASN A 189 -35.77 3.50 -47.25
CA ASN A 189 -34.67 2.86 -46.52
C ASN A 189 -33.46 3.79 -46.40
N ALA A 190 -33.10 4.49 -47.46
CA ALA A 190 -31.96 5.42 -47.47
C ALA A 190 -32.22 6.62 -46.54
N HIS A 191 -33.42 7.23 -46.58
CA HIS A 191 -33.81 8.29 -45.64
C HIS A 191 -33.73 7.82 -44.19
N ARG A 192 -34.19 6.60 -43.89
CA ARG A 192 -34.09 6.03 -42.54
C ARG A 192 -32.64 5.90 -42.07
N VAL A 193 -31.75 5.35 -42.92
CA VAL A 193 -30.31 5.23 -42.61
C VAL A 193 -29.69 6.59 -42.33
N VAL A 194 -29.95 7.59 -43.17
CA VAL A 194 -29.41 8.95 -42.98
C VAL A 194 -29.92 9.58 -41.69
N THR A 195 -31.20 9.39 -41.37
CA THR A 195 -31.84 9.97 -40.17
C THR A 195 -31.34 9.33 -38.87
N GLU A 196 -31.16 8.00 -38.83
CA GLU A 196 -30.74 7.26 -37.62
C GLU A 196 -29.23 7.29 -37.39
N SER A 197 -28.43 7.50 -38.44
CA SER A 197 -26.97 7.38 -38.37
C SER A 197 -26.24 8.37 -37.45
N PRO A 198 -26.67 9.64 -37.23
CA PRO A 198 -25.90 10.58 -36.42
C PRO A 198 -25.79 10.13 -34.96
N GLU A 199 -26.89 9.62 -34.39
CA GLU A 199 -26.90 9.11 -33.02
C GLU A 199 -26.01 7.87 -32.89
N GLN A 200 -26.12 6.93 -33.83
CA GLN A 200 -25.28 5.73 -33.85
C GLN A 200 -23.78 6.08 -33.99
N ARG A 201 -23.43 7.05 -34.84
CA ARG A 201 -22.06 7.54 -34.97
C ARG A 201 -21.57 8.15 -33.67
N GLN A 202 -22.36 8.99 -33.01
CA GLN A 202 -21.99 9.60 -31.74
C GLN A 202 -21.75 8.56 -30.64
N GLN A 203 -22.61 7.53 -30.55
CA GLN A 203 -22.45 6.42 -29.60
C GLN A 203 -21.16 5.63 -29.87
N LEU A 204 -20.85 5.31 -31.13
CA LEU A 204 -19.64 4.59 -31.51
C LEU A 204 -18.38 5.43 -31.24
N THR A 205 -18.36 6.72 -31.59
CA THR A 205 -17.23 7.61 -31.30
C THR A 205 -16.99 7.74 -29.79
N THR A 206 -18.05 7.96 -29.00
CA THR A 206 -17.92 8.05 -27.53
C THR A 206 -17.35 6.76 -26.94
N THR A 207 -17.73 5.61 -27.51
CA THR A 207 -17.21 4.30 -27.10
C THR A 207 -15.72 4.15 -27.46
N ILE A 208 -15.32 4.58 -28.66
CA ILE A 208 -13.92 4.62 -29.10
C ILE A 208 -13.08 5.47 -28.14
N ASP A 209 -13.52 6.69 -27.83
CA ASP A 209 -12.80 7.60 -26.93
C ASP A 209 -12.63 6.99 -25.52
N ALA A 210 -13.64 6.25 -25.04
CA ALA A 210 -13.54 5.54 -23.76
C ALA A 210 -12.53 4.39 -23.80
N LEU A 211 -12.59 3.55 -24.84
CA LEU A 211 -11.66 2.44 -25.03
C LEU A 211 -10.22 2.91 -25.19
N GLU A 212 -9.98 4.01 -25.92
CA GLU A 212 -8.65 4.60 -26.08
C GLU A 212 -8.08 5.13 -24.76
N ARG A 213 -8.90 5.83 -23.95
CA ARG A 213 -8.51 6.28 -22.62
C ARG A 213 -8.13 5.11 -21.71
N ASP A 214 -8.99 4.09 -21.64
CA ASP A 214 -8.77 2.93 -20.77
C ASP A 214 -7.55 2.11 -21.21
N LEU A 215 -7.34 1.97 -22.53
CA LEU A 215 -6.16 1.34 -23.10
C LEU A 215 -4.88 2.12 -22.74
N GLY A 216 -4.93 3.45 -22.78
CA GLY A 216 -3.85 4.32 -22.36
C GLY A 216 -3.49 4.14 -20.88
N VAL A 217 -4.50 4.08 -20.00
CA VAL A 217 -4.31 3.81 -18.56
C VAL A 217 -3.70 2.43 -18.33
N ALA A 218 -4.25 1.39 -18.95
CA ALA A 218 -3.77 0.02 -18.79
C ALA A 218 -2.32 -0.15 -19.29
N LYS A 219 -1.96 0.45 -20.41
CA LYS A 219 -0.57 0.44 -20.93
C LYS A 219 0.41 1.16 -20.01
N LYS A 220 0.01 2.29 -19.43
CA LYS A 220 0.83 3.02 -18.44
C LYS A 220 1.05 2.18 -17.18
N ALA A 221 -0.01 1.55 -16.67
CA ALA A 221 0.07 0.65 -15.53
C ALA A 221 1.02 -0.54 -15.83
N LEU A 222 0.87 -1.21 -16.98
CA LEU A 222 1.73 -2.32 -17.35
C LEU A 222 3.22 -1.90 -17.42
N ARG A 223 3.49 -0.70 -17.94
CA ARG A 223 4.85 -0.16 -17.97
C ARG A 223 5.41 0.03 -16.56
N PHE A 224 4.64 0.64 -15.66
CA PHE A 224 5.04 0.82 -14.26
C PHE A 224 5.37 -0.52 -13.59
N GLU A 225 4.50 -1.52 -13.73
CA GLU A 225 4.70 -2.86 -13.17
C GLU A 225 5.90 -3.59 -13.79
N THR A 226 6.15 -3.38 -15.07
CA THR A 226 7.31 -3.96 -15.77
C THR A 226 8.62 -3.30 -15.32
N ASP A 227 8.59 -1.99 -15.03
CA ASP A 227 9.75 -1.28 -14.49
C ASP A 227 10.02 -1.71 -13.03
N PHE A 228 8.97 -1.87 -12.20
CA PHE A 228 9.07 -2.47 -10.86
C PHE A 228 9.64 -3.89 -10.91
N ALA A 229 9.23 -4.71 -11.88
CA ALA A 229 9.73 -6.08 -12.02
C ALA A 229 11.25 -6.18 -12.20
N ARG A 230 11.94 -5.08 -12.59
CA ARG A 230 13.40 -5.05 -12.66
C ARG A 230 14.08 -5.08 -11.29
N SER A 231 13.45 -4.54 -10.25
CA SER A 231 13.97 -4.57 -8.86
C SER A 231 13.52 -5.82 -8.10
N ARG A 232 12.69 -6.66 -8.71
CA ARG A 232 12.13 -7.88 -8.09
C ARG A 232 13.19 -8.81 -7.48
N PRO A 233 14.32 -9.13 -8.14
CA PRO A 233 15.32 -10.03 -7.55
C PRO A 233 15.91 -9.50 -6.23
N SER A 234 16.14 -8.18 -6.12
CA SER A 234 16.62 -7.57 -4.87
C SER A 234 15.56 -7.60 -3.78
N LEU A 235 14.29 -7.35 -4.11
CA LEU A 235 13.18 -7.38 -3.15
C LEU A 235 12.91 -8.81 -2.65
N GLU A 236 13.03 -9.82 -3.53
CA GLU A 236 12.91 -11.23 -3.16
C GLU A 236 14.07 -11.67 -2.25
N THR A 237 15.29 -11.18 -2.51
CA THR A 237 16.45 -11.42 -1.63
C THR A 237 16.21 -10.82 -0.24
N GLU A 238 15.77 -9.56 -0.20
CA GLU A 238 15.45 -8.87 1.06
C GLU A 238 14.33 -9.59 1.83
N LEU A 239 13.28 -10.05 1.14
CA LEU A 239 12.21 -10.84 1.74
C LEU A 239 12.76 -12.14 2.35
N GLY A 240 13.68 -12.81 1.66
CA GLY A 240 14.38 -13.99 2.15
C GLY A 240 15.17 -13.72 3.43
N ASP A 241 15.90 -12.61 3.48
CA ASP A 241 16.70 -12.20 4.65
C ASP A 241 15.80 -11.86 5.86
N VAL A 242 14.75 -11.07 5.64
CA VAL A 242 13.78 -10.70 6.69
C VAL A 242 13.08 -11.95 7.23
N THR A 243 12.66 -12.86 6.35
CA THR A 243 11.99 -14.11 6.73
C THR A 243 12.93 -14.99 7.55
N THR A 244 14.18 -15.16 7.11
CA THR A 244 15.20 -15.94 7.82
C THR A 244 15.41 -15.39 9.23
N ARG A 245 15.53 -14.06 9.39
CA ARG A 245 15.74 -13.42 10.69
C ARG A 245 14.55 -13.62 11.64
N LEU A 246 13.32 -13.58 11.14
CA LEU A 246 12.11 -13.85 11.93
C LEU A 246 12.01 -15.34 12.32
N ASP A 247 12.38 -16.25 11.43
CA ASP A 247 12.35 -17.70 11.68
C ASP A 247 13.42 -18.12 12.69
N GLU A 248 14.61 -17.52 12.64
CA GLU A 248 15.67 -17.69 13.62
C GLU A 248 15.22 -17.26 15.03
N ASP A 249 14.63 -16.07 15.15
CA ASP A 249 14.09 -15.57 16.43
C ASP A 249 13.00 -16.51 16.99
N SER A 250 12.02 -16.89 16.16
CA SER A 250 10.96 -17.84 16.55
C SER A 250 11.54 -19.18 17.00
N SER A 251 12.59 -19.66 16.33
CA SER A 251 13.30 -20.90 16.69
C SER A 251 14.08 -20.78 18.01
N VAL A 252 14.65 -19.62 18.32
CA VAL A 252 15.27 -19.36 19.64
C VAL A 252 14.20 -19.35 20.73
N ARG A 253 13.08 -18.65 20.52
CA ARG A 253 11.94 -18.60 21.46
C ARG A 253 11.39 -19.99 21.74
N SER A 254 11.14 -20.77 20.69
CA SER A 254 10.67 -22.17 20.78
C SER A 254 11.56 -23.01 21.71
N ARG A 255 12.89 -22.94 21.52
CA ARG A 255 13.87 -23.67 22.36
C ARG A 255 13.85 -23.21 23.81
N SER A 256 13.70 -21.91 24.05
CA SER A 256 13.59 -21.35 25.41
C SER A 256 12.30 -21.78 26.10
N ILE A 257 11.17 -21.66 25.41
CA ILE A 257 9.83 -21.99 25.93
C ILE A 257 9.70 -23.48 26.25
N ARG A 258 10.30 -24.36 25.43
CA ARG A 258 10.32 -25.80 25.70
C ARG A 258 10.91 -26.12 27.08
N ARG A 259 11.92 -25.36 27.54
CA ARG A 259 12.56 -25.56 28.84
C ARG A 259 11.75 -24.97 29.98
N GLN A 260 11.20 -23.78 29.76
CA GLN A 260 10.43 -23.05 30.76
C GLN A 260 9.30 -22.26 30.08
N PRO A 261 8.10 -22.86 29.98
CA PRO A 261 6.95 -22.22 29.35
C PRO A 261 6.48 -21.00 30.16
N PRO A 262 6.34 -19.81 29.56
CA PRO A 262 5.64 -18.69 30.18
C PRO A 262 4.18 -19.03 30.44
N GLU A 263 3.61 -18.49 31.52
CA GLU A 263 2.20 -18.64 31.84
C GLU A 263 1.29 -18.15 30.69
N ARG A 264 1.55 -16.96 30.13
CA ARG A 264 0.82 -16.41 28.98
C ARG A 264 0.74 -17.33 27.75
N ILE A 265 1.76 -18.16 27.53
CA ILE A 265 1.81 -19.09 26.40
C ILE A 265 0.95 -20.32 26.73
N VAL A 266 1.06 -20.84 27.95
CA VAL A 266 0.25 -21.97 28.42
C VAL A 266 -1.23 -21.61 28.54
N GLU A 267 -1.56 -20.39 28.95
CA GLU A 267 -2.93 -19.88 28.95
C GLU A 267 -3.55 -19.84 27.54
N THR A 268 -2.74 -19.48 26.55
CA THR A 268 -3.22 -19.32 25.17
C THR A 268 -3.24 -20.64 24.38
N LEU A 269 -2.24 -21.53 24.57
CA LEU A 269 -2.08 -22.77 23.80
C LEU A 269 -2.44 -24.04 24.58
N GLY A 270 -2.65 -23.95 25.89
CA GLY A 270 -2.73 -25.10 26.78
C GLY A 270 -1.36 -25.72 27.08
N PRO A 271 -1.34 -26.77 27.94
CA PRO A 271 -0.10 -27.45 28.32
C PRO A 271 0.55 -28.14 27.13
N ARG A 272 1.88 -28.15 27.13
CA ARG A 272 2.67 -28.83 26.09
C ARG A 272 2.37 -30.35 26.08
N PRO A 273 2.05 -30.95 24.92
CA PRO A 273 1.89 -32.39 24.80
C PRO A 273 3.16 -33.18 25.19
N ALA A 274 2.99 -34.38 25.74
CA ALA A 274 4.07 -35.20 26.29
C ALA A 274 5.13 -35.67 25.26
N GLY A 275 4.80 -35.67 23.96
CA GLY A 275 5.71 -36.09 22.90
C GLY A 275 5.03 -36.17 21.53
N GLY A 276 5.75 -36.67 20.53
CA GLY A 276 5.22 -36.90 19.18
C GLY A 276 5.08 -35.63 18.33
N ASN A 277 4.30 -35.73 17.25
CA ASN A 277 4.08 -34.62 16.32
C ASN A 277 3.44 -33.40 17.00
N ALA A 278 2.42 -33.60 17.85
CA ALA A 278 1.74 -32.50 18.53
C ALA A 278 2.69 -31.70 19.42
N SER A 279 3.67 -32.34 20.05
CA SER A 279 4.67 -31.63 20.86
C SER A 279 5.62 -30.75 20.01
N ARG A 280 5.96 -31.18 18.79
CA ARG A 280 6.78 -30.40 17.85
C ARG A 280 6.01 -29.20 17.30
N VAL A 281 4.76 -29.42 16.91
CA VAL A 281 3.88 -28.33 16.43
C VAL A 281 3.63 -27.34 17.57
N TRP A 282 3.38 -27.82 18.80
CA TRP A 282 3.22 -26.96 19.98
C TRP A 282 4.46 -26.08 20.19
N ASP A 283 5.67 -26.65 20.10
CA ASP A 283 6.91 -25.89 20.26
C ASP A 283 7.07 -24.78 19.20
N GLN A 284 6.69 -25.05 17.94
CA GLN A 284 6.74 -24.06 16.86
C GLN A 284 5.69 -22.97 17.05
N THR A 285 4.44 -23.36 17.34
CA THR A 285 3.34 -22.43 17.61
C THR A 285 3.63 -21.55 18.83
N ALA A 286 4.26 -22.10 19.87
CA ALA A 286 4.65 -21.35 21.05
C ALA A 286 5.73 -20.30 20.77
N GLY A 287 6.75 -20.63 19.96
CA GLY A 287 7.77 -19.66 19.55
C GLY A 287 7.19 -18.51 18.72
N GLN A 288 6.29 -18.84 17.80
CA GLN A 288 5.61 -17.87 16.95
C GLN A 288 4.64 -16.98 17.74
N LEU A 289 3.87 -17.56 18.66
CA LEU A 289 2.97 -16.82 19.55
C LEU A 289 3.77 -15.85 20.43
N ASP A 290 4.88 -16.29 21.01
CA ASP A 290 5.74 -15.45 21.84
C ASP A 290 6.36 -14.30 21.04
N GLN A 291 6.77 -14.54 19.80
CA GLN A 291 7.24 -13.50 18.88
C GLN A 291 6.14 -12.47 18.59
N HIS A 292 4.92 -12.93 18.27
CA HIS A 292 3.77 -12.07 18.02
C HIS A 292 3.41 -11.23 19.25
N GLN A 293 3.27 -11.86 20.42
CA GLN A 293 2.97 -11.18 21.67
C GLN A 293 4.05 -10.15 22.04
N THR A 294 5.33 -10.47 21.81
CA THR A 294 6.44 -9.53 22.05
C THR A 294 6.39 -8.34 21.10
N ALA A 295 6.13 -8.56 19.81
CA ALA A 295 6.05 -7.49 18.82
C ALA A 295 4.94 -6.48 19.16
N TYR A 296 3.76 -6.98 19.53
CA TYR A 296 2.58 -6.13 19.77
C TYR A 296 2.31 -5.84 21.25
N ASN A 297 3.25 -6.18 22.12
CA ASN A 297 3.19 -5.95 23.57
C ASN A 297 1.89 -6.49 24.19
N LEU A 298 1.60 -7.77 23.92
CA LEU A 298 0.43 -8.48 24.41
C LEU A 298 0.77 -9.32 25.63
N ASP A 299 -0.01 -9.17 26.68
CA ASP A 299 0.14 -9.98 27.89
C ASP A 299 -0.41 -11.40 27.69
N THR A 300 -1.52 -11.56 26.95
CA THR A 300 -2.14 -12.86 26.63
C THR A 300 -2.87 -12.81 25.28
N GLY A 301 -3.14 -13.96 24.68
CA GLY A 301 -3.90 -14.05 23.42
C GLY A 301 -3.15 -13.56 22.19
N ILE A 302 -3.91 -13.26 21.12
CA ILE A 302 -3.40 -12.87 19.79
C ILE A 302 -3.96 -11.51 19.33
N HIS A 303 -5.04 -11.04 19.94
CA HIS A 303 -5.66 -9.79 19.54
C HIS A 303 -5.32 -8.67 20.53
N SER A 304 -4.69 -7.63 20.03
CA SER A 304 -4.54 -6.36 20.73
C SER A 304 -5.89 -5.65 20.87
N PRO A 305 -6.19 -5.03 22.03
CA PRO A 305 -7.33 -4.13 22.18
C PRO A 305 -7.09 -2.77 21.51
N ALA A 306 -5.86 -2.47 21.09
CA ALA A 306 -5.51 -1.22 20.42
C ALA A 306 -6.05 -1.17 18.98
N ASN A 307 -6.23 0.06 18.46
CA ASN A 307 -6.64 0.26 17.07
C ASN A 307 -5.56 -0.32 16.12
N THR A 308 -5.98 -1.19 15.20
CA THR A 308 -5.09 -1.89 14.27
C THR A 308 -4.24 -0.96 13.41
N ARG A 309 -4.73 0.25 13.09
CA ARG A 309 -3.95 1.27 12.36
C ARG A 309 -2.72 1.76 13.12
N LEU A 310 -2.69 1.63 14.44
CA LEU A 310 -1.57 2.03 15.29
C LEU A 310 -0.53 0.92 15.48
N LEU A 311 -0.83 -0.30 15.04
CA LEU A 311 0.01 -1.49 15.26
C LEU A 311 0.91 -1.83 14.07
N GLY A 312 0.80 -1.09 12.97
CA GLY A 312 1.59 -1.31 11.75
C GLY A 312 0.88 -2.20 10.74
N PRO A 313 1.30 -2.13 9.45
CA PRO A 313 0.67 -2.86 8.36
C PRO A 313 0.78 -4.38 8.50
N GLY A 314 1.84 -4.90 9.12
CA GLY A 314 2.09 -6.34 9.28
C GLY A 314 1.30 -7.01 10.42
N TYR A 315 0.60 -6.25 11.25
CA TYR A 315 -0.15 -6.78 12.41
C TYR A 315 -1.18 -7.83 11.99
N THR A 316 -2.06 -7.50 11.05
CA THR A 316 -3.12 -8.41 10.60
C THR A 316 -2.55 -9.71 10.02
N ASN A 317 -1.47 -9.62 9.25
CA ASN A 317 -0.78 -10.80 8.72
C ASN A 317 -0.15 -11.65 9.84
N SER A 318 0.44 -11.01 10.84
CA SER A 318 1.02 -11.69 12.01
C SER A 318 -0.03 -12.41 12.85
N VAL A 319 -1.20 -11.78 13.06
CA VAL A 319 -2.38 -12.41 13.67
C VAL A 319 -2.76 -13.66 12.89
N GLN A 320 -2.97 -13.52 11.57
CA GLN A 320 -3.39 -14.62 10.70
C GLN A 320 -2.43 -15.81 10.78
N ARG A 321 -1.12 -15.57 10.63
CA ARG A 321 -0.10 -16.62 10.72
C ARG A 321 -0.13 -17.32 12.08
N THR A 322 -0.36 -16.59 13.16
CA THR A 322 -0.40 -17.15 14.53
C THR A 322 -1.66 -18.00 14.73
N THR A 323 -2.80 -17.52 14.23
CA THR A 323 -4.05 -18.29 14.21
C THR A 323 -3.93 -19.58 13.39
N ASP A 324 -3.32 -19.52 12.21
CA ASP A 324 -3.09 -20.71 11.37
C ASP A 324 -2.20 -21.75 12.08
N SER A 325 -1.18 -21.28 12.80
CA SER A 325 -0.32 -22.12 13.63
C SER A 325 -1.09 -22.79 14.78
N GLN A 326 -2.02 -22.07 15.42
CA GLN A 326 -2.91 -22.65 16.44
C GLN A 326 -3.86 -23.71 15.86
N HIS A 327 -4.43 -23.46 14.67
CA HIS A 327 -5.26 -24.45 13.99
C HIS A 327 -4.46 -25.72 13.66
N ALA A 328 -3.23 -25.58 13.17
CA ALA A 328 -2.34 -26.71 12.91
C ALA A 328 -2.03 -27.51 14.19
N LEU A 329 -1.81 -26.83 15.31
CA LEU A 329 -1.64 -27.46 16.63
C LEU A 329 -2.90 -28.24 17.04
N HIS A 330 -4.08 -27.64 16.89
CA HIS A 330 -5.35 -28.29 17.24
C HIS A 330 -5.54 -29.59 16.44
N HIS A 331 -5.28 -29.57 15.14
CA HIS A 331 -5.31 -30.76 14.29
C HIS A 331 -4.28 -31.81 14.71
N ALA A 332 -3.06 -31.41 15.06
CA ALA A 332 -2.02 -32.34 15.50
C ALA A 332 -2.39 -33.03 16.82
N ILE A 333 -3.00 -32.31 17.77
CA ILE A 333 -3.50 -32.86 19.04
C ILE A 333 -4.63 -33.86 18.78
N GLN A 334 -5.61 -33.50 17.94
CA GLN A 334 -6.72 -34.39 17.59
C GLN A 334 -6.23 -35.68 16.93
N HIS A 335 -5.28 -35.59 15.99
CA HIS A 335 -4.70 -36.76 15.33
C HIS A 335 -4.01 -37.69 16.33
N GLN A 336 -3.21 -37.13 17.23
CA GLN A 336 -2.52 -37.92 18.26
C GLN A 336 -3.51 -38.60 19.22
N GLN A 337 -4.62 -37.95 19.59
CA GLN A 337 -5.67 -38.55 20.40
C GLN A 337 -6.36 -39.71 19.66
N GLN A 338 -6.60 -39.57 18.36
CA GLN A 338 -7.17 -40.65 17.54
C GLN A 338 -6.23 -41.85 17.41
N GLU A 339 -4.92 -41.62 17.25
CA GLU A 339 -3.91 -42.70 17.22
C GLU A 339 -3.85 -43.46 18.54
N LEU A 340 -3.85 -42.74 19.67
CA LEU A 340 -3.88 -43.34 21.01
C LEU A 340 -5.16 -44.15 21.24
N ALA A 341 -6.31 -43.68 20.73
CA ALA A 341 -7.57 -44.41 20.80
C ALA A 341 -7.60 -45.67 19.92
N ARG A 342 -6.86 -45.68 18.80
CA ARG A 342 -6.77 -46.83 17.88
C ARG A 342 -5.81 -47.93 18.36
N HIS A 343 -4.82 -47.60 19.19
CA HIS A 343 -3.83 -48.54 19.72
C HIS A 343 -3.76 -48.53 21.27
N PRO A 344 -4.80 -49.01 21.98
CA PRO A 344 -4.84 -48.99 23.45
C PRO A 344 -3.90 -50.00 24.15
N SER A 345 -3.00 -50.71 23.46
CA SER A 345 -2.23 -51.83 24.04
C SER A 345 -0.75 -51.87 23.65
N GLY A 346 0.14 -51.74 24.66
CA GLY A 346 1.54 -52.16 24.56
C GLY A 346 2.46 -51.78 25.74
N GLN A 347 2.57 -52.70 26.71
CA GLN A 347 3.67 -52.91 27.70
C GLN A 347 3.67 -52.17 29.06
N SER A 348 2.89 -52.72 29.99
CA SER A 348 3.42 -53.12 31.31
C SER A 348 4.50 -54.19 31.09
N LEU A 349 5.76 -53.78 30.93
CA LEU A 349 6.90 -54.65 31.17
C LEU A 349 7.13 -54.70 32.68
N GLY A 350 6.80 -55.85 33.27
CA GLY A 350 7.10 -56.12 34.66
C GLY A 350 8.61 -56.05 34.91
N ILE A 351 8.99 -55.33 35.96
CA ILE A 351 10.20 -55.62 36.72
C ILE A 351 9.71 -56.15 38.06
N SER A 352 9.71 -57.47 38.19
CA SER A 352 9.72 -58.15 39.48
C SER A 352 11.14 -58.12 40.02
N ARG A 353 11.26 -57.63 41.26
CA ARG A 353 12.36 -57.71 42.23
C ARG A 353 13.73 -57.18 41.85
#